data_AF-A0A352SCA4-F1
#
_entry.id   AF-A0A352SCA4-F1
#
_cell.length_a   1.000
_cell.length_b   1.000
_cell.length_c   1.000
_cell.angle_alpha   90.00
_cell.angle_beta   90.00
_cell.angle_gamma   90.00
#
_symmetry.space_group_name_H-M   'P 1'
#
loop_
_entity.id
_entity.type
_entity.pdbx_description
1 polymer ?
#
loop_
_entity_poly.entity_id
_entity_poly.type
_entity_poly.pdbx_seq_one_letter_code
_entity_poly.pdbx_strand_id
1 'polypeptide(L)'
;VARAQFAEGLTLASAQKTAVVESFSQRGTCPSNSYGEYDGIPVSGNISGSYVQSVTVGGSAASGGGCTITATFRTKDVSQGLNGKTLTLTMLGANTGSIAWTCTSNAEARYIPRSCTNSPEAV
;
A
#
# COMPACT_ATOMS: atom_id res chain seq x y z
N VAL A 1 -6.88 0.39 -19.84
CA VAL A 1 -7.25 -0.73 -18.95
C VAL A 1 -6.26 -0.90 -17.80
N ALA A 2 -5.01 -1.33 -18.02
CA ALA A 2 -4.04 -1.55 -16.93
C ALA A 2 -3.89 -0.37 -15.93
N ARG A 3 -3.74 0.87 -16.41
CA ARG A 3 -3.63 2.04 -15.52
C ARG A 3 -4.86 2.28 -14.65
N ALA A 4 -6.07 1.96 -15.15
CA ALA A 4 -7.30 2.07 -14.37
C ALA A 4 -7.38 0.97 -13.31
N GLN A 5 -6.94 -0.25 -13.65
CA GLN A 5 -6.81 -1.34 -12.69
C GLN A 5 -5.79 -0.98 -11.59
N PHE A 6 -4.67 -0.37 -11.97
CA PHE A 6 -3.68 0.13 -11.00
C PHE A 6 -4.26 1.22 -10.08
N ALA A 7 -5.07 2.13 -10.63
CA ALA A 7 -5.71 3.18 -9.85
C ALA A 7 -6.69 2.63 -8.79
N GLU A 8 -7.39 1.52 -9.07
CA GLU A 8 -8.19 0.81 -8.06
C GLU A 8 -7.32 0.34 -6.89
N GLY A 9 -6.20 -0.33 -7.19
CA GLY A 9 -5.24 -0.76 -6.17
C GLY A 9 -4.69 0.39 -5.34
N LEU A 10 -4.31 1.49 -5.98
CA LEU A 10 -3.84 2.68 -5.29
C LEU A 10 -4.92 3.30 -4.39
N THR A 11 -6.17 3.26 -4.82
CA THR A 11 -7.32 3.76 -4.04
C THR A 11 -7.55 2.92 -2.80
N LEU A 12 -7.61 1.59 -2.95
CA LEU A 12 -7.79 0.67 -1.82
C LEU A 12 -6.64 0.73 -0.81
N ALA A 13 -5.39 0.81 -1.29
CA ALA A 13 -4.24 0.98 -0.43
C ALA A 13 -4.24 2.34 0.27
N SER A 14 -4.56 3.42 -0.44
CA SER A 14 -4.56 4.77 0.14
C SER A 14 -5.63 4.97 1.21
N ALA A 15 -6.75 4.26 1.11
CA ALA A 15 -7.80 4.28 2.13
C ALA A 15 -7.33 3.79 3.51
N GLN A 16 -6.24 3.00 3.57
CA GLN A 16 -5.70 2.49 4.84
C GLN A 16 -4.69 3.44 5.50
N LYS A 17 -4.25 4.50 4.82
CA LYS A 17 -3.18 5.39 5.33
C LYS A 17 -3.51 6.00 6.69
N THR A 18 -4.73 6.50 6.87
CA THR A 18 -5.13 7.17 8.11
C THR A 18 -5.07 6.21 9.30
N ALA A 19 -5.66 5.02 9.18
CA ALA A 19 -5.63 4.01 10.25
C ALA A 19 -4.20 3.56 10.58
N VAL A 20 -3.32 3.43 9.57
CA VAL A 20 -1.90 3.11 9.79
C VAL A 20 -1.19 4.23 10.54
N VAL A 21 -1.41 5.48 10.15
CA VAL A 21 -0.83 6.64 10.83
C VAL A 21 -1.30 6.72 12.28
N GLU A 22 -2.60 6.56 12.53
CA GLU A 22 -3.17 6.59 13.88
C GLU A 22 -2.59 5.49 14.76
N SER A 23 -2.55 4.25 14.25
CA SER A 23 -1.97 3.11 14.98
C SER A 23 -0.49 3.35 15.31
N PHE A 24 0.29 3.83 14.32
CA PHE A 24 1.69 4.15 14.52
C PHE A 24 1.89 5.29 15.53
N SER A 25 1.11 6.37 15.46
CA SER A 25 1.20 7.49 16.39
C SER A 25 0.82 7.11 17.82
N GLN A 26 -0.08 6.15 18.01
CA GLN A 26 -0.49 5.69 19.34
C GLN A 26 0.48 4.68 19.95
N ARG A 27 1.08 3.80 19.14
CA ARG A 27 1.83 2.63 19.62
C ARG A 27 3.30 2.62 19.26
N GLY A 28 3.75 3.47 18.34
CA GLY A 28 5.10 3.45 17.79
C GLY A 28 5.45 2.17 17.00
N THR A 29 4.45 1.36 16.65
CA THR A 29 4.61 0.09 15.91
C THR A 29 3.71 0.08 14.68
N CYS A 30 4.09 -0.70 13.66
CA CYS A 30 3.26 -0.84 12.47
C CYS A 30 2.16 -1.87 12.72
N PRO A 31 0.88 -1.54 12.42
CA PRO A 31 -0.21 -2.49 12.52
C PRO A 31 -0.02 -3.64 11.53
N SER A 32 -0.61 -4.81 11.82
CA SER A 32 -0.64 -5.92 10.89
C SER A 32 -2.03 -6.54 10.80
N ASN A 33 -2.56 -6.61 9.58
CA ASN A 33 -3.88 -7.21 9.30
C ASN A 33 -3.77 -8.59 8.62
N SER A 34 -2.60 -9.24 8.67
CA SER A 34 -2.35 -10.53 7.99
C SER A 34 -3.14 -11.69 8.58
N TYR A 35 -3.44 -11.64 9.88
CA TYR A 35 -4.08 -12.74 10.63
C TYR A 35 -5.44 -12.36 11.22
N GLY A 36 -5.86 -11.11 11.14
CA GLY A 36 -7.11 -10.62 11.70
C GLY A 36 -7.29 -9.12 11.50
N GLU A 37 -8.43 -8.60 11.93
CA GLU A 37 -8.66 -7.16 12.04
C GLU A 37 -7.73 -6.57 13.12
N TYR A 38 -7.17 -5.38 12.84
CA TYR A 38 -6.29 -4.70 13.78
C TYR A 38 -6.48 -3.19 13.68
N ASP A 39 -6.77 -2.51 14.79
CA ASP A 39 -6.97 -1.04 14.85
C ASP A 39 -7.94 -0.50 13.79
N GLY A 40 -9.05 -1.22 13.57
CA GLY A 40 -10.08 -0.85 12.59
C GLY A 40 -9.69 -1.13 11.14
N ILE A 41 -8.52 -1.74 10.89
CA ILE A 41 -8.10 -2.23 9.58
C ILE A 41 -8.60 -3.67 9.41
N PRO A 42 -9.52 -3.94 8.46
CA PRO A 42 -10.01 -5.30 8.22
C PRO A 42 -8.88 -6.27 7.86
N VAL A 43 -9.11 -7.56 8.12
CA VAL A 43 -8.19 -8.63 7.66
C VAL A 43 -7.92 -8.49 6.16
N SER A 44 -6.68 -8.73 5.73
CA SER A 44 -6.19 -8.36 4.39
C SER A 44 -7.03 -8.88 3.21
N GLY A 45 -7.59 -10.09 3.34
CA GLY A 45 -8.45 -10.70 2.33
C GLY A 45 -9.84 -10.04 2.20
N ASN A 46 -10.30 -9.33 3.23
CA ASN A 46 -11.56 -8.59 3.18
C ASN A 46 -11.41 -7.24 2.47
N ILE A 47 -10.17 -6.75 2.31
CA ILE A 47 -9.86 -5.55 1.54
C ILE A 47 -9.52 -5.98 0.10
N SER A 48 -10.56 -6.23 -0.70
CA SER A 48 -10.43 -6.67 -2.08
C SER A 48 -11.34 -5.87 -3.02
N GLY A 49 -11.09 -5.98 -4.32
CA GLY A 49 -11.84 -5.26 -5.36
C GLY A 49 -11.97 -6.05 -6.64
N SER A 50 -12.35 -5.38 -7.73
CA SER A 50 -12.50 -6.01 -9.04
C SER A 50 -11.17 -6.57 -9.54
N TYR A 51 -10.07 -5.85 -9.35
CA TYR A 51 -8.74 -6.23 -9.83
C TYR A 51 -7.74 -6.52 -8.71
N VAL A 52 -8.08 -6.18 -7.46
CA VAL A 52 -7.25 -6.36 -6.28
C VAL A 52 -7.71 -7.59 -5.51
N GLN A 53 -6.79 -8.48 -5.22
CA GLN A 53 -7.02 -9.68 -4.44
C GLN A 53 -7.05 -9.37 -2.93
N SER A 54 -6.14 -8.54 -2.44
CA SER A 54 -6.00 -8.24 -1.02
C SER A 54 -5.23 -6.94 -0.81
N VAL A 55 -5.41 -6.31 0.35
CA VAL A 55 -4.55 -5.23 0.86
C VAL A 55 -3.99 -5.62 2.22
N THR A 56 -2.68 -5.79 2.28
CA THR A 56 -1.96 -6.16 3.50
C THR A 56 -1.27 -4.94 4.08
N VAL A 57 -1.51 -4.70 5.36
CA VAL A 57 -0.85 -3.70 6.18
C VAL A 57 0.20 -4.38 7.05
N GLY A 58 1.37 -3.77 7.17
CA GLY A 58 2.50 -4.31 7.93
C GLY A 58 3.70 -3.38 7.91
N GLY A 59 4.88 -3.96 7.72
CA GLY A 59 6.15 -3.25 7.74
C GLY A 59 6.78 -3.26 9.14
N SER A 60 7.97 -2.66 9.22
CA SER A 60 8.74 -2.59 10.46
C SER A 60 8.88 -1.14 10.86
N ALA A 61 8.45 -0.82 12.08
CA ALA A 61 8.57 0.51 12.61
C ALA A 61 10.06 0.90 12.77
N ALA A 62 10.37 2.09 12.30
CA ALA A 62 11.64 2.78 12.47
C ALA A 62 11.34 4.25 12.84
N SER A 63 12.35 4.98 13.30
CA SER A 63 12.19 6.38 13.71
C SER A 63 11.56 7.25 12.60
N GLY A 64 11.82 6.93 11.33
CA GLY A 64 11.27 7.64 10.18
C GLY A 64 9.92 7.14 9.66
N GLY A 65 9.31 6.10 10.25
CA GLY A 65 8.11 5.44 9.73
C GLY A 65 8.36 3.96 9.47
N GLY A 66 8.21 3.50 8.22
CA GLY A 66 8.51 2.12 7.82
C GLY A 66 7.30 1.19 7.73
N CYS A 67 6.10 1.68 8.05
CA CYS A 67 4.87 0.93 7.84
C CYS A 67 4.52 0.85 6.36
N THR A 68 4.02 -0.31 5.95
CA THR A 68 3.72 -0.60 4.56
C THR A 68 2.25 -0.97 4.37
N ILE A 69 1.70 -0.57 3.23
CA ILE A 69 0.38 -0.97 2.74
C ILE A 69 0.58 -1.55 1.34
N THR A 70 0.37 -2.85 1.18
CA THR A 70 0.60 -3.57 -0.07
C THR A 70 -0.71 -4.06 -0.65
N ALA A 71 -1.09 -3.55 -1.83
CA ALA A 71 -2.19 -4.12 -2.60
C ALA A 71 -1.64 -5.14 -3.60
N THR A 72 -2.22 -6.34 -3.58
CA THR A 72 -1.88 -7.44 -4.49
C THR A 72 -2.96 -7.55 -5.55
N PHE A 73 -2.58 -7.47 -6.82
CA PHE A 73 -3.50 -7.65 -7.94
C PHE A 73 -3.86 -9.14 -8.11
N ARG A 74 -5.08 -9.40 -8.60
CA ARG A 74 -5.56 -10.73 -8.95
C ARG A 74 -4.68 -11.39 -10.02
N THR A 75 -4.87 -12.69 -10.21
CA THR A 75 -4.20 -13.46 -11.28
C THR A 75 -5.09 -13.79 -12.47
N LYS A 76 -6.38 -13.46 -12.37
CA LYS A 76 -7.40 -13.62 -13.42
C LYS A 76 -8.13 -12.30 -13.61
N ASP A 77 -8.66 -12.09 -14.81
CA ASP A 77 -9.46 -10.91 -15.19
C ASP A 77 -8.75 -9.57 -14.94
N VAL A 78 -7.42 -9.59 -14.96
CA VAL A 78 -6.55 -8.42 -14.84
C VAL A 78 -5.62 -8.34 -16.05
N SER A 79 -5.14 -7.14 -16.37
CA SER A 79 -4.13 -6.93 -17.41
C SER A 79 -2.90 -7.78 -17.15
N GLN A 80 -2.33 -8.37 -18.20
CA GLN A 80 -1.13 -9.22 -18.11
C GLN A 80 0.02 -8.54 -17.36
N GLY A 81 0.21 -7.24 -17.58
CA GLY A 81 1.24 -6.45 -16.89
C GLY A 81 1.05 -6.25 -15.38
N LEU A 82 -0.12 -6.60 -14.84
CA LEU A 82 -0.47 -6.48 -13.41
C LEU A 82 -0.80 -7.82 -12.75
N ASN A 83 -0.85 -8.92 -13.51
CA ASN A 83 -1.18 -10.24 -12.98
C ASN A 83 -0.24 -10.65 -11.84
N GLY A 84 -0.81 -10.82 -10.63
CA GLY A 84 -0.08 -11.17 -9.41
C GLY A 84 0.96 -10.13 -8.97
N LYS A 85 0.95 -8.94 -9.56
CA LYS A 85 1.83 -7.84 -9.20
C LYS A 85 1.33 -7.14 -7.95
N THR A 86 2.19 -6.31 -7.37
CA THR A 86 1.90 -5.55 -6.17
C THR A 86 2.16 -4.06 -6.39
N LEU A 87 1.44 -3.24 -5.63
CA LEU A 87 1.86 -1.88 -5.31
C LEU A 87 2.01 -1.76 -3.80
N THR A 88 3.01 -1.02 -3.36
CA THR A 88 3.32 -0.84 -1.94
C THR A 88 3.48 0.63 -1.64
N LEU A 89 2.72 1.10 -0.67
CA LEU A 89 2.86 2.42 -0.06
C LEU A 89 3.70 2.27 1.21
N THR A 90 4.78 3.04 1.35
CA THR A 90 5.64 3.02 2.52
C THR A 90 5.61 4.38 3.22
N MET A 91 5.28 4.36 4.51
CA MET A 91 5.21 5.55 5.35
C MET A 91 6.62 6.05 5.68
N LEU A 92 6.85 7.35 5.49
CA LEU A 92 8.10 8.06 5.78
C LEU A 92 7.82 9.36 6.55
N GLY A 93 8.87 9.98 7.07
CA GLY A 93 8.80 11.33 7.66
C GLY A 93 8.13 11.40 9.03
N ALA A 94 7.93 10.26 9.71
CA ALA A 94 7.28 10.24 11.02
C ALA A 94 8.04 11.02 12.11
N ASN A 95 9.34 11.28 11.92
CA ASN A 95 10.19 12.09 12.79
C ASN A 95 10.47 13.51 12.26
N THR A 96 9.99 13.88 11.07
CA THR A 96 10.28 15.17 10.42
C THR A 96 9.08 16.11 10.38
N GLY A 97 8.01 15.80 11.12
CA GLY A 97 6.82 16.64 11.28
C GLY A 97 5.70 16.38 10.27
N SER A 98 6.03 16.04 9.03
CA SER A 98 5.04 15.69 7.99
C SER A 98 5.23 14.26 7.51
N ILE A 99 4.15 13.47 7.58
CA ILE A 99 4.15 12.10 7.07
C ILE A 99 4.06 12.12 5.54
N ALA A 100 4.99 11.43 4.90
CA ALA A 100 5.02 11.19 3.47
C ALA A 100 4.78 9.71 3.16
N TRP A 101 4.40 9.41 1.92
CA TRP A 101 4.21 8.05 1.45
C TRP A 101 4.93 7.87 0.12
N THR A 102 5.88 6.93 0.05
CA THR A 102 6.44 6.50 -1.22
C THR A 102 5.61 5.37 -1.79
N CYS A 103 5.37 5.39 -3.10
CA CYS A 103 4.69 4.31 -3.80
C CYS A 103 5.70 3.55 -4.66
N THR A 104 5.71 2.23 -4.58
CA THR A 104 6.53 1.36 -5.43
C THR A 104 5.68 0.23 -5.98
N SER A 105 6.13 -0.40 -7.07
CA SER A 105 5.44 -1.54 -7.68
C SER A 105 6.42 -2.44 -8.41
N ASN A 106 6.14 -3.75 -8.41
CA ASN A 106 6.88 -4.74 -9.21
C ASN A 106 6.26 -4.98 -10.60
N ALA A 107 5.25 -4.20 -10.97
CA ALA A 107 4.72 -4.14 -12.32
C ALA A 107 5.65 -3.34 -13.25
N GLU A 108 5.55 -3.57 -14.56
CA GLU A 108 6.38 -2.82 -15.50
C GLU A 108 6.00 -1.33 -15.53
N ALA A 109 7.01 -0.46 -15.62
CA ALA A 109 6.87 0.99 -15.54
C ALA A 109 5.82 1.59 -16.50
N ARG A 110 5.59 0.97 -17.66
CA ARG A 110 4.58 1.42 -18.64
C ARG A 110 3.14 1.37 -18.11
N TYR A 111 2.87 0.50 -17.13
CA TYR A 111 1.54 0.25 -16.57
C TYR A 111 1.25 1.03 -15.29
N ILE A 112 2.24 1.67 -14.69
CA ILE A 112 2.12 2.36 -13.41
C ILE A 112 2.32 3.88 -13.56
N PRO A 113 1.73 4.70 -12.69
CA PRO A 113 2.02 6.13 -12.62
C PRO A 113 3.49 6.39 -12.27
N ARG A 114 4.02 7.55 -12.70
CA ARG A 114 5.40 7.96 -12.37
C ARG A 114 5.65 8.06 -10.86
N SER A 115 4.64 8.48 -10.11
CA SER A 115 4.67 8.56 -8.64
C SER A 115 4.78 7.21 -7.93
N CYS A 116 4.59 6.09 -8.64
CA CYS A 116 4.70 4.73 -8.12
C CYS A 116 5.92 3.96 -8.66
N THR A 117 6.89 4.67 -9.24
CA THR A 117 8.14 4.06 -9.72
C THR A 117 9.11 3.86 -8.57
N ASN A 118 10.11 2.97 -8.74
CA ASN A 118 11.10 2.61 -7.70
C ASN A 118 12.05 3.76 -7.26
N SER A 119 11.68 5.03 -7.45
CA SER A 119 12.42 6.18 -6.94
C SER A 119 11.56 6.92 -5.92
N PRO A 120 12.11 7.26 -4.73
CA PRO A 120 11.48 8.22 -3.85
C PRO A 120 11.32 9.54 -4.61
N GLU A 121 10.08 10.01 -4.75
CA GLU A 121 9.80 11.34 -5.30
C GLU A 121 10.41 12.36 -4.33
N ALA A 122 11.57 12.89 -4.71
CA ALA A 122 12.19 14.02 -4.03
C ALA A 122 11.30 15.23 -4.31
N VAL A 123 10.65 15.72 -3.26
CA VAL A 123 10.10 17.08 -3.20
C VAL A 123 11.25 18.04 -2.93
#